data_AF-A0AAD0SKJ5-F1
#
_entry.id   AF-A0AAD0SKJ5-F1
#
_cell.length_a   1.000
_cell.length_b   1.000
_cell.length_c   1.000
_cell.angle_alpha   90.00
_cell.angle_beta   90.00
_cell.angle_gamma   90.00
#
_symmetry.space_group_name_H-M   'P 1'
#
loop_
_entity.id
_entity.type
_entity.pdbx_description
1 polymer ?
#
loop_
_entity_poly.entity_id
_entity_poly.type
_entity_poly.pdbx_seq_one_letter_code
_entity_poly.pdbx_strand_id
1 'polypeptide(L)'
;MMLTSKSKFFIRWFSIFIVCFFYFFSIAFVSFGYIQDNERMVFLSDKTVSVEYHFAILADMRGAMDSMRSVVLIGFPISVILILLIFKKIR
;
A
#
# COMPACT_ATOMS: atom_id res chain seq x y z
N MET A 1 14.15 -9.22 -32.73
CA MET A 1 13.12 -8.31 -33.29
C MET A 1 13.26 -6.96 -32.56
N MET A 2 13.55 -5.88 -33.29
CA MET A 2 13.77 -4.56 -32.69
C MET A 2 12.43 -3.88 -32.45
N LEU A 3 12.09 -3.59 -31.20
CA LEU A 3 10.85 -2.87 -30.85
C LEU A 3 10.89 -1.46 -31.45
N THR A 4 9.80 -1.06 -32.10
CA THR A 4 9.64 0.30 -32.64
C THR A 4 9.65 1.33 -31.51
N SER A 5 10.07 2.57 -31.79
CA SER A 5 10.16 3.64 -30.79
C SER A 5 8.81 3.88 -30.06
N LYS A 6 7.69 3.79 -30.79
CA LYS A 6 6.33 3.90 -30.24
C LYS A 6 6.01 2.76 -29.28
N SER A 7 6.36 1.51 -29.62
CA SER A 7 6.14 0.37 -28.73
C SER A 7 7.03 0.43 -27.48
N LYS A 8 8.29 0.87 -27.59
CA LYS A 8 9.16 1.10 -26.43
C LYS A 8 8.56 2.13 -25.46
N PHE A 9 7.99 3.22 -25.99
CA PHE A 9 7.32 4.23 -25.18
C PHE A 9 6.12 3.65 -24.44
N PHE A 10 5.23 2.95 -25.14
CA PHE A 10 4.03 2.38 -24.54
C PHE A 10 4.35 1.36 -23.45
N ILE A 11 5.30 0.45 -23.71
CA ILE A 11 5.70 -0.58 -22.73
C ILE A 11 6.29 0.07 -21.48
N ARG A 12 7.10 1.14 -21.60
CA ARG A 12 7.66 1.86 -20.44
C ARG A 12 6.55 2.44 -19.55
N TRP A 13 5.67 3.23 -20.13
CA TRP A 13 4.61 3.91 -19.37
C TRP A 13 3.59 2.94 -18.80
N PHE A 14 3.20 1.92 -19.57
CA PHE A 14 2.31 0.87 -19.08
C PHE A 14 2.93 0.08 -17.92
N SER A 15 4.22 -0.26 -18.01
CA SER A 15 4.89 -1.00 -16.92
C SER A 15 5.04 -0.13 -15.67
N ILE A 16 5.34 1.16 -15.81
CA ILE A 16 5.38 2.10 -14.67
C ILE A 16 3.99 2.21 -14.03
N PHE A 17 2.94 2.35 -14.85
CA PHE A 17 1.56 2.42 -14.38
C PHE A 17 1.18 1.18 -13.58
N ILE A 18 1.53 -0.01 -14.07
CA ILE A 18 1.31 -1.28 -13.35
C ILE A 18 2.02 -1.29 -12.00
N VAL A 19 3.31 -0.91 -11.95
CA VAL A 19 4.07 -0.88 -10.69
C VAL A 19 3.42 0.08 -9.69
N CYS A 20 3.03 1.28 -10.13
CA CYS A 20 2.31 2.24 -9.30
C CYS A 20 0.96 1.70 -8.83
N PHE A 21 0.21 1.02 -9.70
CA PHE A 21 -1.09 0.43 -9.37
C PHE A 21 -0.96 -0.66 -8.30
N PHE A 22 0.00 -1.57 -8.44
CA PHE A 22 0.26 -2.58 -7.42
C PHE A 22 0.69 -1.97 -6.09
N TYR A 23 1.56 -0.95 -6.12
CA TYR A 23 1.96 -0.25 -4.90
C TYR A 23 0.76 0.39 -4.19
N PHE A 24 -0.10 1.08 -4.93
CA PHE A 24 -1.32 1.68 -4.39
C PHE A 24 -2.30 0.64 -3.86
N PHE A 25 -2.46 -0.48 -4.59
CA PHE A 25 -3.34 -1.57 -4.20
C PHE A 25 -2.87 -2.26 -2.92
N SER A 26 -1.56 -2.48 -2.76
CA SER A 26 -0.98 -3.03 -1.52
C SER A 26 -1.26 -2.14 -0.31
N ILE A 27 -1.13 -0.81 -0.47
CA ILE A 27 -1.48 0.14 0.59
C ILE A 27 -2.98 0.07 0.89
N ALA A 28 -3.82 0.11 -0.13
CA ALA A 28 -5.27 0.06 0.03
C ALA A 28 -5.72 -1.22 0.72
N PHE A 29 -5.19 -2.38 0.33
CA PHE A 29 -5.56 -3.67 0.93
C PHE A 29 -5.23 -3.74 2.42
N VAL A 30 -4.07 -3.20 2.83
CA VAL A 30 -3.67 -3.12 4.24
C VAL A 30 -4.59 -2.16 5.00
N SER A 31 -4.90 -1.00 4.42
CA SER A 31 -5.82 -0.02 5.02
C SER A 31 -7.24 -0.56 5.16
N PHE A 32 -7.77 -1.24 4.14
CA PHE A 32 -9.13 -1.79 4.17
C PHE A 32 -9.26 -3.01 5.07
N GLY A 33 -8.28 -3.92 5.08
CA GLY A 33 -8.26 -5.05 6.01
C GLY A 33 -8.29 -4.58 7.47
N TYR A 34 -7.51 -3.55 7.77
CA TYR A 34 -7.50 -2.93 9.10
C TYR A 34 -8.81 -2.23 9.46
N ILE A 35 -9.50 -1.59 8.51
CA ILE A 35 -10.83 -0.97 8.74
C ILE A 35 -11.89 -2.05 9.02
N GLN A 36 -11.89 -3.15 8.25
CA GLN A 36 -12.90 -4.21 8.36
C GLN A 36 -12.83 -4.97 9.70
N ASP A 37 -11.63 -5.15 10.26
CA ASP A 37 -11.48 -5.77 11.59
C ASP A 37 -11.96 -4.84 12.73
N ASN A 38 -11.89 -3.52 12.52
CA ASN A 38 -12.22 -2.51 13.53
C ASN A 38 -13.68 -2.05 13.53
N GLU A 39 -14.39 -2.15 12.41
CA GLU A 39 -15.83 -1.86 12.36
C GLU A 39 -16.66 -2.81 13.24
N ARG A 40 -16.14 -4.00 13.58
CA ARG A 40 -16.76 -4.91 14.56
C ARG A 40 -16.75 -4.36 15.99
N MET A 41 -15.89 -3.38 16.30
CA MET A 41 -15.77 -2.83 17.65
C MET A 41 -16.67 -1.61 17.93
N VAL A 42 -17.36 -1.08 16.91
CA VAL A 42 -18.12 0.19 17.00
C VAL A 42 -19.55 0.03 17.56
N PHE A 43 -19.98 -1.18 17.92
CA PHE A 43 -21.31 -1.44 18.51
C PHE A 43 -21.46 -1.05 20.01
N LEU A 44 -20.78 0.00 20.48
CA LEU A 44 -20.94 0.54 21.84
C LEU A 44 -21.54 1.94 21.80
N SER A 45 -22.81 2.01 21.40
CA SER A 45 -23.55 3.27 21.22
C SER A 45 -24.05 3.93 22.53
N ASP A 46 -23.66 3.49 23.74
CA ASP A 46 -24.35 4.02 24.94
C ASP A 46 -23.58 4.01 26.29
N LYS A 47 -22.25 4.14 26.31
CA LYS A 47 -21.53 4.27 27.59
C LYS A 47 -20.33 5.20 27.53
N THR A 48 -20.11 5.91 28.64
CA THR A 48 -18.93 6.70 28.94
C THR A 48 -17.66 5.94 28.52
N VAL A 49 -16.93 6.52 27.57
CA VAL A 49 -15.70 5.93 27.02
C VAL A 49 -14.67 5.82 28.16
N SER A 50 -14.31 4.59 28.53
CA SER A 50 -13.31 4.36 29.58
C SER A 50 -11.91 4.71 29.09
N VAL A 51 -11.02 5.05 30.01
CA VAL A 51 -9.61 5.35 29.69
C VAL A 51 -8.93 4.12 29.06
N GLU A 52 -9.27 2.90 29.50
CA GLU A 52 -8.79 1.66 28.87
C GLU A 52 -9.22 1.52 27.42
N TYR A 53 -10.43 1.95 27.06
CA TYR A 53 -10.88 1.93 25.67
C TYR A 53 -10.06 2.89 24.80
N HIS A 54 -9.72 4.07 25.32
CA HIS A 54 -8.80 4.99 24.62
C HIS A 54 -7.41 4.40 24.42
N PHE A 55 -6.85 3.72 25.43
CA PHE A 55 -5.56 3.04 25.29
C PHE A 55 -5.63 1.86 24.31
N ALA A 56 -6.74 1.12 24.28
CA ALA A 56 -6.95 0.05 23.32
C ALA A 56 -6.96 0.57 21.87
N ILE A 57 -7.67 1.67 21.60
CA ILE A 57 -7.67 2.32 20.29
C ILE A 57 -6.27 2.80 19.92
N LEU A 58 -5.55 3.44 20.84
CA LEU A 58 -4.19 3.93 20.57
C LEU A 58 -3.21 2.81 20.27
N ALA A 59 -3.32 1.68 20.98
CA ALA A 59 -2.49 0.50 20.73
C ALA A 59 -2.80 -0.10 19.36
N ASP A 60 -4.07 -0.18 18.99
CA ASP A 60 -4.49 -0.71 17.70
C ASP A 60 -4.04 0.19 16.53
N MET A 61 -4.24 1.50 16.65
CA MET A 61 -3.74 2.49 15.68
C MET A 61 -2.24 2.37 15.47
N ARG A 62 -1.48 2.15 16.55
CA ARG A 62 -0.02 1.99 16.49
C ARG A 62 0.37 0.71 15.72
N GLY A 63 -0.36 -0.38 15.93
CA GLY A 63 -0.20 -1.62 15.17
C GLY A 63 -0.47 -1.43 13.67
N ALA A 64 -1.53 -0.69 13.33
CA ALA A 64 -1.85 -0.31 11.94
C ALA A 64 -0.71 0.47 11.29
N MET A 65 -0.20 1.49 11.99
CA MET A 65 0.89 2.33 11.50
C MET A 65 2.18 1.54 11.30
N ASP A 66 2.51 0.62 12.21
CA ASP A 66 3.68 -0.24 12.08
C ASP A 66 3.55 -1.20 10.89
N SER A 67 2.37 -1.78 10.68
CA SER A 67 2.07 -2.61 9.51
C SER A 67 2.21 -1.82 8.20
N MET A 68 1.58 -0.65 8.11
CA MET A 68 1.69 0.24 6.95
C MET A 68 3.14 0.65 6.69
N ARG A 69 3.89 0.98 7.75
CA ARG A 69 5.31 1.33 7.66
C ARG A 69 6.14 0.18 7.09
N SER A 70 5.90 -1.05 7.53
CA SER A 70 6.61 -2.24 7.02
C SER A 70 6.38 -2.45 5.52
N VAL A 71 5.13 -2.29 5.06
CA VAL A 71 4.75 -2.47 3.66
C VAL A 71 5.38 -1.40 2.78
N VAL A 72 5.41 -0.14 3.23
CA VAL A 72 6.09 0.95 2.50
C VAL A 72 7.60 0.69 2.42
N LEU A 73 8.23 0.29 3.52
CA LEU A 73 9.68 0.03 3.58
C LEU A 73 10.11 -1.12 2.64
N ILE A 74 9.26 -2.13 2.44
CA ILE A 74 9.55 -3.25 1.53
C ILE A 74 9.12 -2.93 0.10
N GLY A 75 7.93 -2.32 -0.07
CA GLY A 75 7.35 -2.03 -1.39
C GLY A 75 8.12 -0.97 -2.17
N PHE A 76 8.70 0.02 -1.49
CA PHE A 76 9.49 1.09 -2.12
C PHE A 76 10.74 0.56 -2.85
N PRO A 77 11.68 -0.16 -2.22
CA PRO A 77 12.87 -0.64 -2.92
C PRO A 77 12.54 -1.61 -4.06
N ILE A 78 11.52 -2.47 -3.90
CA ILE A 78 11.06 -3.38 -4.95
C ILE A 78 10.59 -2.58 -6.18
N SER A 79 9.75 -1.57 -5.96
CA SER A 79 9.22 -0.71 -7.02
C SER A 79 10.34 0.06 -7.73
N VAL A 80 11.32 0.58 -6.98
CA VAL A 80 12.49 1.27 -7.55
C VAL A 80 13.30 0.33 -8.44
N ILE A 81 13.59 -0.90 -7.99
CA ILE A 81 14.33 -1.89 -8.78
C ILE A 81 13.57 -2.24 -10.08
N LEU A 82 12.27 -2.48 -9.98
CA LEU A 82 11.41 -2.77 -11.14
C LEU A 82 11.43 -1.63 -12.17
N ILE A 83 11.28 -0.39 -11.72
CA ILE A 83 11.32 0.79 -12.59
C ILE A 83 12.70 0.88 -13.27
N LEU A 84 13.80 0.73 -12.53
CA LEU A 84 15.14 0.75 -13.11
C LEU A 84 15.35 -0.37 -14.14
N LEU A 85 14.82 -1.58 -13.90
CA LEU A 85 14.86 -2.69 -14.86
C LEU A 85 14.05 -2.39 -16.12
N ILE A 86 12.86 -1.77 -16.00
CA ILE A 86 12.05 -1.31 -17.13
C ILE A 86 12.84 -0.29 -17.96
N PHE A 87 13.47 0.70 -17.29
CA PHE A 87 14.27 1.70 -17.98
C PHE A 87 15.53 1.10 -18.63
N LYS A 88 16.18 0.11 -17.99
CA LYS A 88 17.36 -0.60 -18.51
C LYS A 88 17.03 -1.46 -19.73
N LYS A 89 15.93 -2.22 -19.68
CA LYS A 89 15.52 -3.18 -20.73
C LYS A 89 14.93 -2.49 -21.96
N ILE A 90 14.40 -1.29 -21.80
CA ILE A 90 13.72 -0.52 -22.87
C ILE A 90 14.59 0.66 -23.36
N ARG A 91 15.88 0.72 -23.00
CA ARG A 91 16.86 1.48 -23.82
C ARG A 91 16.91 0.84 -25.22
#